data_AF-A0A090QMP8-F1
#
_entry.id   AF-A0A090QMP8-F1
#
_cell.length_a   1.000
_cell.length_b   1.000
_cell.length_c   1.000
_cell.angle_alpha   90.00
_cell.angle_beta   90.00
_cell.angle_gamma   90.00
#
_symmetry.space_group_name_H-M   'P 1'
#
loop_
_entity.id
_entity.type
_entity.pdbx_description
1 polymer ?
#
loop_
_entity_poly.entity_id
_entity_poly.type
_entity_poly.pdbx_seq_one_letter_code
_entity_poly.pdbx_strand_id
1 'polypeptide(L)'
;MPYSAEGQYYWANTPAVQALTGMKVDFSLIGAGGIRKNIEAGEYREGNIALELIPFSNFMSVVPVKGSVIKELLESTVNATLPEGAHAGKFPYGGHIRYQFTETAKNKSGKLDFVEVMTGTKEKPVWTPLDMNKTYNVAINNYNATGNDGWTPLFNAQKKDSGRVDLAFVDEKLTAFPVKKSTALTANTKCVTKVPPLTVKRTTPVVTPMHRQ
;
A
#
# COMPACT_ATOMS: atom_id res chain seq x y z
N MET A 1 5.13 -2.65 -11.57
CA MET A 1 4.12 -2.26 -10.57
C MET A 1 3.53 -3.44 -9.79
N PRO A 2 3.07 -4.55 -10.42
CA PRO A 2 2.56 -5.71 -9.66
C PRO A 2 3.59 -6.35 -8.72
N TYR A 3 4.87 -6.41 -9.12
CA TYR A 3 5.95 -6.93 -8.28
C TYR A 3 6.17 -6.15 -6.97
N SER A 4 5.89 -4.85 -6.95
CA SER A 4 6.00 -4.04 -5.72
C SER A 4 4.86 -4.36 -4.75
N ALA A 5 3.65 -4.56 -5.27
CA ALA A 5 2.52 -5.01 -4.47
C ALA A 5 2.79 -6.42 -3.90
N GLU A 6 3.30 -7.34 -4.72
CA GLU A 6 3.77 -8.65 -4.26
C GLU A 6 4.82 -8.53 -3.14
N GLY A 7 5.84 -7.69 -3.32
CA GLY A 7 6.85 -7.43 -2.28
C GLY A 7 6.25 -6.93 -0.96
N GLN A 8 5.28 -6.01 -1.05
CA GLN A 8 4.53 -5.52 0.11
C GLN A 8 3.72 -6.62 0.80
N TYR A 9 3.11 -7.53 0.03
CA TYR A 9 2.41 -8.70 0.58
C TYR A 9 3.37 -9.62 1.35
N TYR A 10 4.52 -9.97 0.77
CA TYR A 10 5.49 -10.85 1.44
C TYR A 10 6.10 -10.19 2.68
N TRP A 11 6.49 -8.91 2.59
CA TRP A 11 7.04 -8.18 3.73
C TRP A 11 6.03 -8.11 4.88
N ALA A 12 4.77 -7.79 4.59
CA ALA A 12 3.73 -7.67 5.62
C ALA A 12 3.35 -9.03 6.25
N ASN A 13 3.70 -10.14 5.61
CA ASN A 13 3.52 -11.49 6.13
C ASN A 13 4.79 -12.10 6.77
N THR A 14 5.86 -11.32 6.94
CA THR A 14 7.02 -11.78 7.73
C THR A 14 6.64 -12.02 9.19
N PRO A 15 7.31 -12.96 9.90
CA PRO A 15 7.00 -13.24 11.31
C PRO A 15 7.07 -12.01 12.21
N ALA A 16 8.02 -11.10 11.95
CA ALA A 16 8.17 -9.85 12.71
C ALA A 16 6.94 -8.94 12.55
N VAL A 17 6.44 -8.76 11.32
CA VAL A 17 5.26 -7.92 11.07
C VAL A 17 3.99 -8.57 11.65
N GLN A 18 3.81 -9.89 11.47
CA GLN A 18 2.65 -10.59 12.02
C GLN A 18 2.65 -10.55 13.55
N ALA A 19 3.82 -10.69 14.19
CA ALA A 19 3.94 -10.57 15.65
C ALA A 19 3.57 -9.16 16.16
N LEU A 20 3.92 -8.11 15.40
CA LEU A 20 3.61 -6.72 15.77
C LEU A 20 2.13 -6.35 15.53
N THR A 21 1.56 -6.84 14.45
CA THR A 21 0.19 -6.47 14.02
C THR A 21 -0.88 -7.41 14.56
N GLY A 22 -0.52 -8.65 14.90
CA GLY A 22 -1.47 -9.73 15.19
C GLY A 22 -2.28 -10.18 13.96
N MET A 23 -1.90 -9.76 12.75
CA MET A 23 -2.68 -9.97 11.53
C MET A 23 -1.87 -10.72 10.48
N LYS A 24 -2.51 -11.71 9.84
CA LYS A 24 -2.04 -12.30 8.59
C LYS A 24 -2.67 -11.54 7.44
N VAL A 25 -1.85 -10.99 6.54
CA VAL A 25 -2.30 -10.21 5.39
C VAL A 25 -2.80 -11.15 4.30
N ASP A 26 -4.01 -10.88 3.78
CA ASP A 26 -4.63 -11.67 2.71
C ASP A 26 -4.12 -11.24 1.32
N PHE A 27 -3.94 -9.94 1.10
CA PHE A 27 -3.42 -9.35 -0.13
C PHE A 27 -2.92 -7.92 0.11
N SER A 28 -2.27 -7.33 -0.89
CA SER A 28 -1.79 -5.95 -0.83
C SER A 28 -2.35 -5.11 -1.96
N LEU A 29 -2.47 -3.80 -1.73
CA LEU A 29 -2.80 -2.81 -2.76
C LEU A 29 -1.81 -1.64 -2.71
N ILE A 30 -1.44 -1.16 -3.89
CA ILE A 30 -0.59 0.03 -4.06
C ILE A 30 -1.14 0.91 -5.19
N GLY A 31 -1.29 2.21 -4.93
CA GLY A 31 -1.60 3.19 -5.99
C GLY A 31 -0.44 3.33 -6.97
N ALA A 32 -0.73 3.45 -8.26
CA ALA A 32 0.26 3.62 -9.33
C ALA A 32 1.26 4.77 -9.09
N GLY A 33 0.86 5.84 -8.40
CA GLY A 33 1.69 7.00 -8.07
C GLY A 33 2.73 6.74 -6.98
N GLY A 34 2.64 5.60 -6.30
CA GLY A 34 3.59 5.15 -5.29
C GLY A 34 4.90 4.58 -5.86
N ILE A 35 5.01 4.41 -7.17
CA ILE A 35 6.21 3.84 -7.83
C ILE A 35 6.57 4.75 -9.02
N ARG A 36 7.71 5.45 -8.94
CA ARG A 36 8.08 6.51 -9.90
C ARG A 36 9.06 6.08 -11.00
N LYS A 37 9.54 4.83 -11.01
CA LYS A 37 10.45 4.31 -12.04
C LYS A 37 10.22 2.81 -12.29
N ASN A 38 10.45 2.36 -13.52
CA ASN A 38 10.49 0.93 -13.86
C ASN A 38 11.71 0.28 -13.19
N ILE A 39 11.53 -0.93 -12.67
CA ILE A 39 12.61 -1.75 -12.13
C ILE A 39 13.24 -2.49 -13.33
N GLU A 40 14.39 -2.02 -13.81
CA GLU A 40 15.20 -2.72 -14.82
C GLU A 40 15.94 -3.89 -14.16
N ALA A 41 16.02 -5.04 -14.83
CA ALA A 41 16.72 -6.23 -14.32
C ALA A 41 18.22 -5.96 -14.10
N GLY A 42 18.74 -6.23 -12.90
CA GLY A 42 20.15 -6.06 -12.54
C GLY A 42 20.42 -6.34 -11.06
N GLU A 43 21.69 -6.28 -10.64
CA GLU A 43 22.05 -6.39 -9.21
C GLU A 43 21.49 -5.19 -8.42
N TYR A 44 20.74 -5.45 -7.35
CA TYR A 44 20.20 -4.41 -6.47
C TYR A 44 21.00 -4.32 -5.18
N ARG A 45 21.42 -3.10 -4.84
CA ARG A 45 22.03 -2.75 -3.54
C ARG A 45 21.00 -1.97 -2.73
N GLU A 46 20.98 -2.12 -1.41
CA GLU A 46 20.00 -1.47 -0.51
C GLU A 46 19.93 0.06 -0.72
N GLY A 47 21.05 0.70 -1.10
CA GLY A 47 21.11 2.13 -1.43
C GLY A 47 20.29 2.58 -2.65
N ASN A 48 19.95 1.68 -3.58
CA ASN A 48 19.15 1.99 -4.77
C ASN A 48 17.63 1.99 -4.48
N ILE A 49 17.19 1.33 -3.40
CA ILE A 49 15.77 1.20 -3.05
C ILE A 49 15.29 2.42 -2.23
N ALA A 50 16.14 2.95 -1.35
CA ALA A 50 15.78 4.04 -0.44
C ALA A 50 15.73 5.43 -1.09
N LEU A 51 16.53 5.68 -2.14
CA LEU A 51 16.66 7.01 -2.75
C LEU A 51 15.81 7.20 -4.02
N GLU A 52 15.48 6.13 -4.76
CA GLU A 52 14.90 6.27 -6.10
C GLU A 52 13.44 5.81 -6.25
N LEU A 53 12.91 4.99 -5.32
CA LEU A 53 11.58 4.39 -5.48
C LEU A 53 10.45 5.03 -4.66
N ILE A 54 10.72 5.61 -3.48
CA ILE A 54 9.68 6.14 -2.60
C ILE A 54 10.12 7.47 -1.98
N PRO A 55 9.87 8.64 -2.64
CA PRO A 55 10.26 9.95 -2.11
C PRO A 55 9.41 10.44 -0.94
N PHE A 56 8.47 9.63 -0.47
CA PHE A 56 7.59 9.94 0.65
C PHE A 56 7.93 9.00 1.80
N SER A 57 8.11 9.53 3.00
CA SER A 57 8.20 8.77 4.25
C SER A 57 6.85 8.12 4.63
N ASN A 58 6.14 7.56 3.64
CA ASN A 58 4.91 6.82 3.84
C ASN A 58 5.28 5.49 4.49
N PHE A 59 4.66 5.23 5.63
CA PHE A 59 4.77 3.95 6.32
C PHE A 59 3.71 2.97 5.82
N MET A 60 3.93 1.68 6.08
CA MET A 60 2.96 0.64 5.72
C MET A 60 1.82 0.61 6.75
N SER A 61 0.62 0.33 6.29
CA SER A 61 -0.55 0.07 7.11
C SER A 61 -1.10 -1.32 6.80
N VAL A 62 -1.52 -2.06 7.82
CA VAL A 62 -2.38 -3.24 7.66
C VAL A 62 -3.78 -2.85 8.07
N VAL A 63 -4.72 -2.93 7.13
CA VAL A 63 -6.10 -2.44 7.26
C VAL A 63 -7.08 -3.63 7.20
N PRO A 64 -7.75 -3.98 8.30
CA PRO A 64 -8.85 -4.95 8.26
C PRO A 64 -10.09 -4.30 7.64
N VAL A 65 -10.58 -4.85 6.54
CA VAL A 65 -11.71 -4.25 5.80
C VAL A 65 -12.55 -5.30 5.08
N LYS A 66 -13.86 -5.08 4.97
CA LYS A 66 -14.79 -6.00 4.28
C LYS A 66 -14.51 -6.07 2.78
N GLY A 67 -14.71 -7.24 2.18
CA GLY A 67 -14.62 -7.43 0.73
C GLY A 67 -15.54 -6.48 -0.06
N SER A 68 -16.72 -6.13 0.47
CA SER A 68 -17.61 -5.15 -0.17
C SER A 68 -16.94 -3.78 -0.37
N VAL A 69 -16.15 -3.31 0.60
CA VAL A 69 -15.42 -2.04 0.52
C VAL A 69 -14.26 -2.14 -0.47
N ILE A 70 -13.62 -3.31 -0.58
CA ILE A 70 -12.55 -3.55 -1.56
C ILE A 70 -13.11 -3.51 -2.98
N LYS A 71 -14.27 -4.15 -3.21
CA LYS A 71 -14.97 -4.05 -4.50
C LYS A 71 -15.29 -2.59 -4.84
N GLU A 72 -15.90 -1.86 -3.90
CA GLU A 72 -16.23 -0.44 -4.08
C GLU A 72 -14.99 0.41 -4.37
N LEU A 73 -13.89 0.17 -3.67
CA LEU A 73 -12.60 0.83 -3.88
C LEU A 73 -12.08 0.61 -5.30
N LEU A 74 -11.97 -0.65 -5.74
CA LEU A 74 -11.46 -0.99 -7.06
C LEU A 74 -12.33 -0.38 -8.15
N GLU A 75 -13.65 -0.53 -8.03
CA GLU A 75 -14.60 -0.05 -9.03
C GLU A 75 -14.60 1.47 -9.15
N SER A 76 -14.66 2.20 -8.03
CA SER A 76 -14.64 3.68 -8.03
C SER A 76 -13.29 4.24 -8.50
N THR A 77 -12.18 3.64 -8.08
CA THR A 77 -10.84 4.14 -8.39
C THR A 77 -10.48 3.89 -9.85
N VAL A 78 -10.78 2.70 -10.40
CA VAL A 78 -10.53 2.40 -11.82
C VAL A 78 -11.38 3.29 -12.71
N ASN A 79 -12.68 3.46 -12.41
CA ASN A 79 -13.53 4.41 -13.14
C ASN A 79 -12.96 5.84 -13.12
N ALA A 80 -12.45 6.29 -11.99
CA ALA A 80 -11.84 7.62 -11.83
C ALA A 80 -10.49 7.81 -12.56
N THR A 81 -9.97 6.77 -13.22
CA THR A 81 -8.78 6.82 -14.09
C THR A 81 -9.11 6.82 -15.59
N LEU A 82 -10.35 6.52 -15.97
CA LEU A 82 -10.77 6.44 -17.38
C LEU A 82 -10.81 7.80 -18.11
N PRO A 83 -11.27 8.91 -17.49
CA PRO A 83 -11.34 10.19 -18.19
C PRO A 83 -9.98 10.65 -18.71
N GLU A 84 -9.97 11.24 -19.90
CA GLU A 84 -8.76 11.81 -20.48
C GLU A 84 -8.17 12.89 -19.56
N GLY A 85 -6.86 12.84 -19.32
CA GLY A 85 -6.18 13.73 -18.38
C GLY A 85 -6.36 13.39 -16.90
N ALA A 86 -7.08 12.30 -16.56
CA ALA A 86 -7.19 11.85 -15.18
C ALA A 86 -5.82 11.46 -14.60
N HIS A 87 -5.62 11.79 -13.31
CA HIS A 87 -4.42 11.40 -12.58
C HIS A 87 -4.35 9.87 -12.42
N ALA A 88 -3.59 9.20 -13.29
CA ALA A 88 -3.46 7.75 -13.32
C ALA A 88 -2.78 7.17 -12.07
N GLY A 89 -2.08 7.98 -11.27
CA GLY A 89 -1.39 7.56 -10.05
C GLY A 89 -2.32 6.94 -8.99
N LYS A 90 -3.64 7.09 -9.11
CA LYS A 90 -4.61 6.48 -8.19
C LYS A 90 -4.88 4.99 -8.48
N PHE A 91 -4.53 4.48 -9.67
CA PHE A 91 -4.88 3.13 -10.11
C PHE A 91 -4.36 2.05 -9.14
N PRO A 92 -5.19 1.11 -8.66
CA PRO A 92 -4.82 0.17 -7.61
C PRO A 92 -4.15 -1.11 -8.17
N TYR A 93 -2.83 -1.23 -8.07
CA TYR A 93 -2.15 -2.50 -8.35
C TYR A 93 -2.23 -3.45 -7.15
N GLY A 94 -2.45 -4.73 -7.43
CA GLY A 94 -2.62 -5.77 -6.42
C GLY A 94 -1.44 -6.74 -6.33
N GLY A 95 -1.17 -7.24 -5.12
CA GLY A 95 -0.37 -8.43 -4.86
C GLY A 95 -1.25 -9.46 -4.16
N HIS A 96 -1.24 -10.72 -4.61
CA HIS A 96 -2.19 -11.76 -4.19
C HIS A 96 -3.68 -11.42 -4.39
N ILE A 97 -3.99 -10.45 -5.26
CA ILE A 97 -5.34 -10.11 -5.70
C ILE A 97 -5.31 -9.82 -7.19
N ARG A 98 -6.33 -10.28 -7.92
CA ARG A 98 -6.53 -9.98 -9.33
C ARG A 98 -7.96 -9.57 -9.58
N TYR A 99 -8.18 -8.76 -10.61
CA TYR A 99 -9.50 -8.34 -11.02
C TYR A 99 -9.49 -8.02 -12.51
N GLN A 100 -10.67 -8.13 -13.12
CA GLN A 100 -10.90 -7.68 -14.48
C GLN A 100 -11.89 -6.53 -14.47
N PHE A 101 -11.61 -5.52 -15.27
CA PHE A 101 -12.48 -4.38 -15.48
C PHE A 101 -12.73 -4.22 -16.96
N THR A 102 -14.01 -4.13 -17.33
CA THR A 102 -14.44 -3.87 -18.71
C THR A 102 -14.97 -2.46 -18.80
N GLU A 103 -14.36 -1.67 -19.68
CA GLU A 103 -14.88 -0.35 -20.04
C GLU A 103 -16.20 -0.50 -20.83
N THR A 104 -17.25 0.13 -20.34
CA THR A 104 -18.59 0.10 -20.95
C THR A 104 -18.88 1.36 -21.77
N ALA A 105 -18.18 2.45 -21.47
CA ALA A 105 -18.22 3.70 -22.22
C ALA A 105 -16.82 4.30 -22.27
N LYS A 106 -16.29 4.44 -23.48
CA LYS A 106 -14.91 4.90 -23.73
C LYS A 106 -14.59 6.21 -23.01
N ASN A 107 -13.48 6.19 -22.27
CA ASN A 107 -12.92 7.23 -21.39
C ASN A 107 -13.92 7.79 -20.37
N LYS A 108 -14.93 7.02 -19.95
CA LYS A 108 -16.00 7.51 -19.08
C LYS A 108 -16.34 6.56 -17.95
N SER A 109 -16.68 5.32 -18.28
CA SER A 109 -17.14 4.37 -17.28
C SER A 109 -16.93 2.92 -17.71
N GLY A 110 -16.90 2.05 -16.71
CA GLY A 110 -16.88 0.61 -16.88
C GLY A 110 -17.33 -0.09 -15.61
N LYS A 111 -17.19 -1.40 -15.62
CA LYS A 111 -17.58 -2.28 -14.52
C LYS A 111 -16.46 -3.24 -14.17
N LEU A 112 -16.44 -3.64 -12.91
CA LEU A 112 -15.58 -4.72 -12.43
C LEU A 112 -16.28 -6.06 -12.72
N ASP A 113 -15.67 -6.91 -13.55
CA ASP A 113 -16.24 -8.20 -13.94
C ASP A 113 -16.04 -9.26 -12.86
N PHE A 114 -14.83 -9.32 -12.29
CA PHE A 114 -14.53 -10.18 -11.16
C PHE A 114 -13.42 -9.59 -10.29
N VAL A 115 -13.37 -10.07 -9.05
CA VAL A 115 -12.23 -9.89 -8.13
C VAL A 115 -11.96 -11.22 -7.45
N GLU A 116 -10.70 -11.64 -7.44
CA GLU A 116 -10.27 -12.88 -6.82
C GLU A 116 -9.00 -12.65 -5.98
N VAL A 117 -8.93 -13.36 -4.87
CA VAL A 117 -7.80 -13.34 -3.94
C VAL A 117 -7.06 -14.67 -4.04
N MET A 118 -5.74 -14.63 -4.04
CA MET A 118 -4.90 -15.82 -4.09
C MET A 118 -4.76 -16.41 -2.67
N THR A 119 -5.35 -17.59 -2.45
CA THR A 119 -5.35 -18.29 -1.16
C THR A 119 -4.37 -19.47 -1.11
N GLY A 120 -3.76 -19.80 -2.25
CA GLY A 120 -2.73 -20.84 -2.40
C GLY A 120 -1.31 -20.31 -2.14
N THR A 121 -0.32 -20.90 -2.82
CA THR A 121 1.05 -20.36 -2.85
C THR A 121 1.36 -19.79 -4.23
N LYS A 122 2.48 -19.08 -4.37
CA LYS A 122 2.92 -18.57 -5.67
C LYS A 122 3.15 -19.69 -6.70
N GLU A 123 3.66 -20.84 -6.24
CA GLU A 123 3.94 -22.02 -7.06
C GLU A 123 2.68 -22.82 -7.39
N LYS A 124 1.68 -22.77 -6.51
CA LYS A 124 0.39 -23.44 -6.65
C LYS A 124 -0.74 -22.46 -6.34
N PRO A 125 -1.02 -21.51 -7.25
CA PRO A 125 -2.00 -20.47 -7.00
C PRO A 125 -3.40 -21.07 -6.98
N VAL A 126 -4.18 -20.67 -5.98
CA VAL A 126 -5.61 -20.94 -5.89
C VAL A 126 -6.31 -19.59 -5.82
N TRP A 127 -7.05 -19.24 -6.87
CA TRP A 127 -7.78 -17.99 -6.95
C TRP A 127 -9.22 -18.22 -6.48
N THR A 128 -9.61 -17.49 -5.45
CA THR A 128 -10.94 -17.58 -4.85
C THR A 128 -11.68 -16.26 -5.05
N PRO A 129 -12.96 -16.26 -5.45
CA PRO A 129 -13.76 -15.05 -5.55
C PRO A 129 -13.74 -14.25 -4.25
N LEU A 130 -13.69 -12.92 -4.37
CA LEU A 130 -13.78 -12.02 -3.23
C LEU A 130 -15.14 -12.20 -2.53
N ASP A 131 -15.12 -12.53 -1.25
CA ASP A 131 -16.31 -12.63 -0.41
C ASP A 131 -16.65 -11.24 0.14
N MET A 132 -17.83 -10.73 -0.19
CA MET A 132 -18.25 -9.38 0.20
C MET A 132 -18.40 -9.20 1.72
N ASN A 133 -18.67 -10.28 2.45
CA ASN A 133 -18.92 -10.25 3.90
C ASN A 133 -17.67 -10.57 4.72
N LYS A 134 -16.68 -11.25 4.13
CA LYS A 134 -15.40 -11.53 4.78
C LYS A 134 -14.61 -10.24 5.02
N THR A 135 -14.01 -10.11 6.20
CA THR A 135 -12.98 -9.12 6.48
C THR A 135 -11.63 -9.65 6.02
N TYR A 136 -10.92 -8.83 5.23
CA TYR A 136 -9.57 -9.09 4.75
C TYR A 136 -8.59 -8.12 5.41
N ASN A 137 -7.42 -8.62 5.79
CA ASN A 137 -6.31 -7.77 6.24
C ASN A 137 -5.51 -7.36 5.02
N VAL A 138 -5.57 -6.08 4.67
CA VAL A 138 -4.96 -5.57 3.44
C VAL A 138 -3.75 -4.72 3.79
N ALA A 139 -2.58 -5.09 3.25
CA ALA A 139 -1.40 -4.22 3.33
C ALA A 139 -1.56 -3.08 2.34
N ILE A 140 -1.46 -1.83 2.78
CA ILE A 140 -1.61 -0.60 1.99
C ILE A 140 -0.67 0.46 2.55
N ASN A 141 -0.09 1.34 1.73
CA ASN A 141 0.60 2.51 2.28
C ASN A 141 -0.39 3.41 3.08
N ASN A 142 0.11 4.10 4.10
CA ASN A 142 -0.72 4.94 4.96
C ASN A 142 -1.46 6.07 4.22
N TYR A 143 -0.83 6.65 3.19
CA TYR A 143 -1.42 7.72 2.37
C TYR A 143 -2.74 7.26 1.72
N ASN A 144 -2.74 6.12 1.03
CA ASN A 144 -3.95 5.54 0.43
C ASN A 144 -4.88 4.93 1.50
N ALA A 145 -4.35 4.36 2.58
CA ALA A 145 -5.15 3.87 3.70
C ALA A 145 -5.98 4.98 4.36
N THR A 146 -5.50 6.24 4.33
CA THR A 146 -6.26 7.41 4.80
C THR A 146 -7.23 7.99 3.75
N GLY A 147 -7.36 7.36 2.58
CA GLY A 147 -8.33 7.69 1.54
C GLY A 147 -7.90 8.72 0.51
N ASN A 148 -6.61 9.11 0.51
CA ASN A 148 -6.07 9.96 -0.53
C ASN A 148 -6.13 9.29 -1.92
N ASP A 149 -6.00 10.08 -2.97
CA ASP A 149 -6.15 9.66 -4.38
C ASP A 149 -7.54 9.10 -4.74
N GLY A 150 -8.56 9.41 -3.95
CA GLY A 150 -9.92 8.93 -4.19
C GLY A 150 -10.18 7.54 -3.61
N TRP A 151 -9.30 7.02 -2.75
CA TRP A 151 -9.51 5.77 -2.00
C TRP A 151 -10.50 5.95 -0.83
N THR A 152 -11.52 6.79 -1.04
CA THR A 152 -12.51 7.21 -0.03
C THR A 152 -13.30 6.06 0.58
N PRO A 153 -13.57 4.91 -0.10
CA PRO A 153 -14.21 3.77 0.56
C PRO A 153 -13.41 3.26 1.77
N LEU A 154 -12.07 3.27 1.71
CA LEU A 154 -11.24 2.91 2.86
C LEU A 154 -11.36 3.91 4.00
N PHE A 155 -11.34 5.22 3.70
CA PHE A 155 -11.51 6.25 4.72
C PHE A 155 -12.86 6.10 5.43
N ASN A 156 -13.94 5.89 4.66
CA ASN A 156 -15.29 5.73 5.18
C ASN A 156 -15.41 4.48 6.08
N ALA A 157 -14.82 3.36 5.67
CA ALA A 157 -14.82 2.12 6.46
C ALA A 157 -14.14 2.28 7.83
N GLN A 158 -13.19 3.21 7.96
CA GLN A 158 -12.37 3.42 9.16
C GLN A 158 -12.88 4.52 10.11
N LYS A 159 -14.04 5.15 9.83
CA LYS A 159 -14.55 6.29 10.62
C LYS A 159 -14.97 5.92 12.05
N LYS A 160 -15.56 4.75 12.23
CA LYS A 160 -16.10 4.29 13.52
C LYS A 160 -15.03 3.55 14.32
N ASP A 161 -14.44 2.55 13.69
CA ASP A 161 -13.32 1.76 14.17
C ASP A 161 -12.52 1.36 12.94
N SER A 162 -11.21 1.55 12.97
CA SER A 162 -10.37 1.24 11.82
C SER A 162 -9.74 -0.15 11.91
N GLY A 163 -9.49 -0.67 13.12
CA GLY A 163 -8.64 -1.83 13.33
C GLY A 163 -7.24 -1.74 12.68
N ARG A 164 -6.88 -0.59 12.09
CA ARG A 164 -5.67 -0.40 11.30
C ARG A 164 -4.46 -0.37 12.22
N VAL A 165 -3.38 -0.98 11.76
CA VAL A 165 -2.07 -0.89 12.40
C VAL A 165 -1.09 -0.29 11.42
N ASP A 166 -0.50 0.84 11.80
CA ASP A 166 0.54 1.53 11.04
C ASP A 166 1.92 1.04 11.51
N LEU A 167 2.84 0.79 10.58
CA LEU A 167 4.16 0.19 10.82
C LEU A 167 5.26 1.15 10.42
N ALA A 168 6.02 1.66 11.39
CA ALA A 168 7.13 2.56 11.14
C ALA A 168 8.38 2.13 11.92
N PHE A 169 9.55 2.48 11.40
CA PHE A 169 10.80 2.34 12.14
C PHE A 169 10.96 3.54 13.10
N VAL A 170 11.12 3.26 14.38
CA VAL A 170 11.46 4.25 15.41
C VAL A 170 12.76 3.78 16.04
N ASP A 171 13.79 4.61 15.97
CA ASP A 171 15.14 4.27 16.43
C ASP A 171 15.62 2.92 15.86
N GLU A 172 15.48 2.75 14.53
CA GLU A 172 15.83 1.53 13.78
C GLU A 172 15.02 0.27 14.15
N LYS A 173 14.06 0.39 15.06
CA LYS A 173 13.18 -0.70 15.47
C LYS A 173 11.82 -0.59 14.78
N LEU A 174 11.44 -1.64 14.06
CA LEU A 174 10.09 -1.77 13.50
C LEU A 174 9.06 -1.76 14.64
N THR A 175 8.12 -0.81 14.57
CA THR A 175 7.15 -0.53 15.63
C THR A 175 5.75 -0.43 15.04
N ALA A 176 4.76 -1.00 15.73
CA ALA A 176 3.35 -0.95 15.37
C ALA A 176 2.61 0.14 16.14
N PHE A 177 1.75 0.87 15.43
CA PHE A 177 0.92 1.96 15.93
C PHE A 177 -0.55 1.67 15.61
N PRO A 178 -1.34 1.17 16.58
CA PRO A 178 -2.77 0.98 16.38
C PRO A 178 -3.49 2.31 16.16
N VAL A 179 -4.34 2.36 15.14
CA VAL A 179 -5.15 3.52 14.80
C VAL A 179 -6.60 3.22 15.20
N LYS A 180 -7.17 4.02 16.09
CA LYS A 180 -8.54 3.78 16.56
C LYS A 180 -9.60 4.17 15.54
N LYS A 181 -9.40 5.28 14.83
CA LYS A 181 -10.35 5.81 13.84
C LYS A 181 -9.66 6.75 12.86
N SER A 182 -10.24 6.90 11.67
CA SER A 182 -9.84 7.93 10.72
C SER A 182 -10.70 9.18 10.89
N THR A 183 -10.07 10.35 11.05
CA THR A 183 -10.73 11.65 11.15
C THR A 183 -10.22 12.59 10.07
N ALA A 184 -11.12 13.36 9.44
CA ALA A 184 -10.71 14.40 8.52
C ALA A 184 -9.90 15.47 9.27
N LEU A 185 -8.78 15.91 8.70
CA LEU A 185 -8.02 17.05 9.23
C LEU A 185 -8.79 18.33 8.88
N THR A 186 -9.44 18.97 9.86
CA THR A 186 -9.86 20.36 9.73
C THR A 186 -8.62 21.24 9.76
N ALA A 187 -8.55 22.23 8.87
CA ALA A 187 -7.37 23.03 8.53
C ALA A 187 -6.67 23.79 9.70
N ASN A 188 -7.13 23.66 10.94
CA ASN A 188 -6.55 24.31 12.13
C ASN A 188 -6.20 23.34 13.28
N THR A 189 -6.24 22.03 13.08
CA THR A 189 -5.76 21.09 14.10
C THR A 189 -4.36 20.61 13.74
N LYS A 190 -3.35 21.13 14.44
CA LYS A 190 -2.00 20.53 14.46
C LYS A 190 -2.19 19.03 14.69
N CYS A 191 -1.73 18.22 13.74
CA CYS A 191 -1.76 16.77 13.85
C CYS A 191 -0.97 16.36 15.10
N VAL A 192 -1.66 16.08 16.21
CA VAL A 192 -1.03 15.51 17.40
C VAL A 192 -0.93 14.00 17.20
N THR A 193 -0.15 13.61 16.21
CA THR A 193 0.67 12.41 16.28
C THR A 193 2.09 12.93 16.26
N LYS A 194 2.64 13.24 17.45
CA LYS A 194 4.09 13.41 17.62
C LYS A 194 4.72 12.03 17.37
N VAL A 195 4.86 11.65 16.11
CA VAL A 195 5.95 10.78 15.70
C VAL A 195 7.18 11.68 15.78
N PRO A 196 8.18 11.38 16.64
CA PRO A 196 9.37 12.19 16.72
C PRO A 196 10.02 12.28 15.32
N PRO A 197 10.58 13.45 14.95
CA PRO A 197 11.22 13.60 13.66
C PRO A 197 12.36 12.58 13.52
N LEU A 198 12.29 11.76 12.47
CA LEU A 198 13.37 10.84 12.09
C LEU A 198 14.63 11.67 11.80
N THR A 199 15.56 11.66 12.73
CA THR A 199 16.88 12.28 12.53
C THR A 199 17.75 11.26 11.81
N VAL A 200 17.77 11.31 10.48
CA VAL A 200 18.72 10.54 9.68
C VAL A 200 20.10 11.15 9.88
N LYS A 201 20.94 10.55 10.73
CA LYS A 201 22.37 10.90 10.79
C LYS A 201 23.01 10.45 9.48
N ARG A 202 23.35 11.41 8.61
CA ARG A 202 24.18 11.16 7.43
C ARG A 202 25.57 10.74 7.90
N THR A 203 25.89 9.45 7.83
CA THR A 203 27.28 9.00 7.84
C THR A 203 27.85 9.19 6.44
N THR A 204 28.76 10.15 6.29
CA THR A 204 29.58 10.31 5.08
C THR A 204 30.44 9.06 4.87
N PRO A 205 30.51 8.49 3.66
CA PRO A 205 31.46 7.43 3.36
C PRO A 205 32.90 7.97 3.45
N VAL A 206 33.73 7.32 4.24
CA VAL A 206 35.19 7.55 4.24
C VAL A 206 35.73 6.93 2.96
N VAL A 207 36.18 7.76 2.02
CA VAL A 207 36.90 7.31 0.82
C VAL A 207 38.37 7.14 1.20
N THR A 208 38.83 5.89 1.30
CA THR A 208 40.27 5.59 1.43
C THR A 208 40.91 5.61 0.03
N PRO A 209 42.00 6.36 -0.21
CA PRO A 209 42.64 6.37 -1.53
C PRO A 209 43.44 5.08 -1.76
N MET A 210 43.05 4.28 -2.77
CA MET A 210 43.89 3.21 -3.31
C MET A 210 45.07 3.82 -4.07
N HIS A 211 46.29 3.51 -3.62
CA HIS A 211 47.53 3.81 -4.31
C HIS A 211 47.62 3.00 -5.60
N ARG A 212 47.99 3.64 -6.71
CA ARG A 212 48.43 2.96 -7.94
C ARG A 212 49.80 2.33 -7.69
N GLN A 213 49.95 1.08 -8.09
CA GLN A 213 51.18 0.56 -8.68
C GLN A 213 50.87 0.19 -10.13
#